data_AF-A0A961YIK0-F1
#
_entry.id   AF-A0A961YIK0-F1
#
_cell.length_a   1.000
_cell.length_b   1.000
_cell.length_c   1.000
_cell.angle_alpha   90.00
_cell.angle_beta   90.00
_cell.angle_gamma   90.00
#
_symmetry.space_group_name_H-M   'P 1'
#
loop_
_entity.id
_entity.type
_entity.pdbx_description
1 polymer ?
#
loop_
_entity_poly.entity_id
_entity_poly.type
_entity_poly.pdbx_seq_one_letter_code
_entity_poly.pdbx_strand_id
1 'polypeptide(L)'
;MRDAVEYVALPDLSQIDFSCSAEIRRLVKERHEGIFGTRDNGYVDEYVDTVEDLFDGRFPQYQAMDTAYHDITHTLQATLCLAELLYRRHEDNALPAIDADDFRQAIVAALFHDIGFLKEAGDLDGSGAKYTHLHEDRSCHFARALLEKRGWPD
;
A
#
# COMPACT_ATOMS: atom_id res chain seq x y z
N MET A 1 -10.01 4.27 -37.42
CA MET A 1 -10.39 5.36 -36.50
C MET A 1 -10.53 4.68 -35.15
N ARG A 2 -9.53 4.79 -34.27
CA ARG A 2 -9.66 4.23 -32.92
C ARG A 2 -10.63 5.15 -32.19
N ASP A 3 -11.74 4.59 -31.72
CA ASP A 3 -12.67 5.33 -30.86
C ASP A 3 -11.86 5.94 -29.72
N ALA A 4 -12.11 7.21 -29.43
CA ALA A 4 -11.43 7.91 -28.36
C ALA A 4 -11.73 7.13 -27.07
N VAL A 5 -10.70 6.53 -26.49
CA VAL A 5 -10.79 5.91 -25.17
C VAL A 5 -11.12 7.04 -24.20
N GLU A 6 -12.37 7.12 -23.76
CA GLU A 6 -12.75 7.97 -22.64
C GLU A 6 -12.13 7.36 -21.40
N TYR A 7 -10.91 7.80 -21.08
CA TYR A 7 -10.31 7.53 -19.79
C TYR A 7 -11.26 8.07 -18.71
N VAL A 8 -11.81 7.18 -17.86
CA VAL A 8 -12.47 7.58 -16.60
C VAL A 8 -11.59 8.65 -15.97
N ALA A 9 -12.05 9.86 -15.68
CA ALA A 9 -11.14 10.91 -15.21
C ALA A 9 -10.35 10.43 -13.98
N LEU A 10 -9.01 10.60 -13.97
CA LEU A 10 -8.26 10.40 -12.73
C LEU A 10 -8.84 11.35 -11.68
N PRO A 11 -8.96 10.91 -10.41
CA PRO A 11 -9.33 11.85 -9.36
C PRO A 11 -8.31 12.99 -9.34
N ASP A 12 -8.80 14.21 -9.18
CA ASP A 12 -7.91 15.35 -8.98
C ASP A 12 -7.16 15.13 -7.65
N LEU A 13 -5.88 14.79 -7.75
CA LEU A 13 -5.04 14.46 -6.60
C LEU A 13 -5.01 15.60 -5.56
N SER A 14 -5.27 16.84 -5.97
CA SER A 14 -5.34 17.99 -5.06
C SER A 14 -6.59 18.00 -4.17
N GLN A 15 -7.59 17.17 -4.49
CA GLN A 15 -8.84 17.04 -3.75
C GLN A 15 -8.87 15.80 -2.84
N ILE A 16 -7.85 14.93 -2.91
CA ILE A 16 -7.79 13.70 -2.12
C ILE A 16 -7.13 13.98 -0.78
N ASP A 17 -7.80 13.60 0.30
CA ASP A 17 -7.23 13.70 1.64
C ASP A 17 -6.41 12.45 1.99
N PHE A 18 -5.09 12.54 1.79
CA PHE A 18 -4.15 11.48 2.16
C PHE A 18 -3.83 11.41 3.67
N SER A 19 -4.42 12.28 4.50
CA SER A 19 -4.32 12.16 5.96
C SER A 19 -5.36 11.19 6.54
N CYS A 20 -6.32 10.75 5.72
CA CYS A 20 -7.38 9.82 6.09
C CYS A 20 -7.39 8.62 5.14
N SER A 21 -7.19 7.40 5.66
CA SER A 21 -7.11 6.21 4.80
C SER A 21 -8.44 5.80 4.18
N ALA A 22 -9.58 6.29 4.68
CA ALA A 22 -10.92 5.91 4.22
C ALA A 22 -11.13 6.18 2.72
N GLU A 23 -10.69 7.34 2.25
CA GLU A 23 -10.83 7.70 0.83
C GLU A 23 -9.93 6.81 -0.05
N ILE A 24 -8.72 6.53 0.41
CA ILE A 24 -7.74 5.73 -0.32
C ILE A 24 -8.19 4.27 -0.43
N ARG A 25 -8.71 3.69 0.66
CA ARG A 25 -9.34 2.36 0.66
C ARG A 25 -10.44 2.28 -0.39
N ARG A 26 -11.36 3.25 -0.40
CA ARG A 26 -12.46 3.31 -1.38
C ARG A 26 -11.92 3.36 -2.80
N LEU A 27 -10.98 4.26 -3.09
CA LEU A 27 -10.42 4.43 -4.45
C LEU A 27 -9.71 3.15 -4.92
N VAL A 28 -8.87 2.53 -4.08
CA VAL A 28 -8.18 1.27 -4.43
C VAL A 28 -9.20 0.15 -4.69
N LYS A 29 -10.24 0.03 -3.88
CA LYS A 29 -11.31 -0.98 -4.07
C LYS A 29 -12.10 -0.73 -5.36
N GLU A 30 -12.39 0.52 -5.70
CA GLU A 30 -13.01 0.89 -6.99
C GLU A 30 -12.15 0.50 -8.18
N ARG A 31 -10.82 0.71 -8.11
CA ARG A 31 -9.91 0.27 -9.19
C ARG A 31 -9.87 -1.24 -9.29
N HIS A 32 -9.79 -1.95 -8.18
CA HIS A 32 -9.86 -3.40 -8.15
C HIS A 32 -11.17 -3.91 -8.79
N GLU A 33 -12.32 -3.37 -8.40
CA GLU A 33 -13.63 -3.74 -8.94
C GLU A 33 -13.76 -3.39 -10.44
N GLY A 34 -13.19 -2.27 -10.87
CA GLY A 34 -13.16 -1.88 -12.27
C GLY A 34 -12.39 -2.87 -13.15
N ILE A 35 -11.33 -3.49 -12.62
CA ILE A 35 -10.50 -4.47 -13.35
C ILE A 35 -11.12 -5.88 -13.28
N PHE A 36 -11.58 -6.29 -12.10
CA PHE A 36 -11.90 -7.69 -11.81
C PHE A 36 -13.38 -7.98 -11.52
N GLY A 37 -14.24 -6.96 -11.55
CA GLY A 37 -15.64 -7.06 -11.13
C GLY A 37 -15.80 -7.23 -9.61
N THR A 38 -16.94 -7.77 -9.18
CA THR A 38 -17.29 -7.95 -7.75
C THR A 38 -16.56 -9.13 -7.09
N ARG A 39 -15.23 -9.20 -7.23
CA ARG A 39 -14.38 -10.12 -6.47
C ARG A 39 -14.10 -9.58 -5.08
N ASP A 40 -13.73 -10.47 -4.16
CA ASP A 40 -13.35 -10.07 -2.81
C ASP A 40 -12.15 -9.10 -2.84
N ASN A 41 -12.33 -7.96 -2.20
CA ASN A 41 -11.33 -6.90 -2.02
C ASN A 41 -11.19 -6.49 -0.55
N GLY A 42 -11.69 -7.31 0.39
CA GLY A 42 -11.61 -7.06 1.83
C GLY A 42 -10.18 -6.96 2.36
N TYR A 43 -9.21 -7.55 1.65
CA TYR A 43 -7.79 -7.42 1.97
C TYR A 43 -7.32 -5.97 1.99
N VAL A 44 -7.92 -5.08 1.19
CA VAL A 44 -7.55 -3.65 1.20
C VAL A 44 -7.81 -3.06 2.58
N ASP A 45 -8.97 -3.34 3.16
CA ASP A 45 -9.29 -2.85 4.49
C ASP A 45 -8.38 -3.47 5.55
N GLU A 46 -8.19 -4.79 5.49
CA GLU A 46 -7.33 -5.52 6.43
C GLU A 46 -5.89 -4.97 6.48
N TYR A 47 -5.27 -4.76 5.32
CA TYR A 47 -3.87 -4.35 5.26
C TYR A 47 -3.68 -2.85 5.47
N VAL A 48 -4.67 -2.03 5.14
CA VAL A 48 -4.63 -0.61 5.52
C VAL A 48 -4.81 -0.45 7.05
N ASP A 49 -5.71 -1.20 7.69
CA ASP A 49 -5.83 -1.22 9.16
C ASP A 49 -4.50 -1.63 9.81
N THR A 50 -3.84 -2.63 9.21
CA THR A 50 -2.59 -3.16 9.73
C THR A 50 -1.45 -2.14 9.67
N VAL A 51 -1.31 -1.41 8.56
CA VAL A 51 -0.26 -0.40 8.45
C VAL A 51 -0.56 0.80 9.36
N GLU A 52 -1.82 1.20 9.52
CA GLU A 52 -2.22 2.22 10.49
C GLU A 52 -1.84 1.81 11.92
N ASP A 53 -2.19 0.59 12.33
CA ASP A 53 -1.83 0.07 13.66
C ASP A 53 -0.31 0.00 13.87
N LEU A 54 0.46 -0.36 12.84
CA LEU A 54 1.93 -0.36 12.89
C LEU A 54 2.47 1.07 13.06
N PHE A 55 2.00 2.03 12.26
CA PHE A 55 2.48 3.40 12.26
C PHE A 55 2.07 4.15 13.54
N ASP A 56 0.91 3.81 14.13
CA ASP A 56 0.46 4.28 15.43
C ASP A 56 1.20 3.64 16.62
N GLY A 57 2.04 2.62 16.38
CA GLY A 57 2.76 1.92 17.45
C GLY A 57 1.88 1.01 18.30
N ARG A 58 0.80 0.46 17.73
CA ARG A 58 -0.11 -0.48 18.42
C ARG A 58 0.40 -1.92 18.43
N PHE A 59 1.50 -2.18 17.72
CA PHE A 59 2.24 -3.44 17.77
C PHE A 59 3.31 -3.37 18.87
N PRO A 60 3.21 -4.15 19.98
CA PRO A 60 4.10 -4.02 21.13
C PRO A 60 5.60 -4.20 20.85
N GLN A 61 5.93 -4.83 19.72
CA GLN A 61 7.31 -5.06 19.29
C GLN A 61 7.96 -3.81 18.69
N TYR A 62 7.17 -2.81 18.29
CA TYR A 62 7.63 -1.65 17.55
C TYR A 62 7.16 -0.35 18.21
N GLN A 63 7.89 0.73 17.97
CA GLN A 63 7.47 2.08 18.30
C GLN A 63 6.63 2.66 17.16
N ALA A 64 5.85 3.71 17.46
CA ALA A 64 5.16 4.49 16.43
C ALA A 64 6.16 5.06 15.41
N MET A 65 5.71 5.21 14.16
CA MET A 65 6.51 5.75 13.07
C MET A 65 6.93 7.19 13.40
N ASP A 66 8.23 7.47 13.35
CA ASP A 66 8.81 8.77 13.74
C ASP A 66 9.57 9.47 12.59
N THR A 67 9.43 8.97 11.36
CA THR A 67 10.00 9.61 10.17
C THR A 67 9.10 10.73 9.65
N ALA A 68 9.69 11.85 9.22
CA ALA A 68 8.94 13.02 8.76
C ALA A 68 8.37 12.91 7.33
N TYR A 69 8.84 11.94 6.53
CA TYR A 69 8.40 11.78 5.14
C TYR A 69 7.84 10.39 4.85
N HIS A 70 8.50 9.33 5.32
CA HIS A 70 8.03 7.94 5.15
C HIS A 70 6.92 7.61 6.18
N ASP A 71 5.87 8.44 6.17
CA ASP A 71 4.71 8.34 7.03
C ASP A 71 3.53 7.67 6.31
N ILE A 72 2.39 7.58 7.01
CA ILE A 72 1.20 6.92 6.48
C ILE A 72 0.66 7.65 5.26
N THR A 73 0.76 8.99 5.23
CA THR A 73 0.34 9.81 4.10
C THR A 73 1.15 9.47 2.86
N HIS A 74 2.48 9.38 2.98
CA HIS A 74 3.34 8.95 1.87
C HIS A 74 3.01 7.52 1.41
N THR A 75 2.83 6.60 2.35
CA THR A 75 2.49 5.20 2.04
C THR A 75 1.18 5.08 1.26
N LEU A 76 0.16 5.85 1.65
CA LEU A 76 -1.13 5.88 0.97
C LEU A 76 -1.06 6.55 -0.41
N GLN A 77 -0.24 7.60 -0.56
CA GLN A 77 0.04 8.22 -1.86
C GLN A 77 0.68 7.23 -2.83
N ALA A 78 1.71 6.51 -2.40
CA ALA A 78 2.39 5.48 -3.18
C ALA A 78 1.42 4.35 -3.58
N THR A 79 0.60 3.90 -2.63
CA THR A 79 -0.39 2.84 -2.85
C THR A 79 -1.45 3.24 -3.88
N LEU A 80 -2.03 4.44 -3.77
CA LEU A 80 -3.01 4.92 -4.75
C LEU A 80 -2.36 5.14 -6.11
N CYS A 81 -1.15 5.69 -6.17
CA CYS A 81 -0.41 5.87 -7.42
C CYS A 81 -0.25 4.54 -8.15
N LEU A 82 0.17 3.48 -7.44
CA LEU A 82 0.30 2.14 -8.01
C LEU A 82 -1.06 1.59 -8.49
N ALA A 83 -2.12 1.72 -7.69
CA ALA A 83 -3.45 1.27 -8.06
C ALA A 83 -3.96 1.94 -9.36
N GLU A 84 -3.74 3.25 -9.50
CA GLU A 84 -4.11 4.00 -10.72
C GLU A 84 -3.28 3.55 -11.93
N LEU A 85 -1.97 3.32 -11.76
CA LEU A 85 -1.12 2.80 -12.84
C LEU A 85 -1.59 1.42 -13.31
N LEU A 86 -1.87 0.51 -12.38
CA LEU A 86 -2.38 -0.83 -12.68
C LEU A 86 -3.73 -0.78 -13.39
N TYR A 87 -4.63 0.10 -12.94
CA TYR A 87 -5.93 0.32 -13.57
C TYR A 87 -5.81 0.82 -15.01
N ARG A 88 -5.01 1.86 -15.26
CA ARG A 88 -4.79 2.37 -16.64
C ARG A 88 -4.14 1.36 -17.55
N ARG A 89 -3.17 0.63 -17.00
CA ARG A 89 -2.50 -0.43 -17.73
C ARG A 89 -3.50 -1.54 -18.15
N HIS A 90 -4.50 -1.83 -17.32
CA HIS A 90 -5.58 -2.75 -17.67
C HIS A 90 -6.50 -2.19 -18.77
N GLU A 91 -6.94 -0.94 -18.64
CA GLU A 91 -7.76 -0.24 -19.67
C GLU A 91 -7.07 -0.22 -21.04
N ASP A 92 -5.75 -0.01 -21.06
CA ASP A 92 -4.95 -0.02 -22.29
C ASP A 92 -4.74 -1.44 -22.86
N ASN A 93 -5.32 -2.48 -22.24
CA ASN A 93 -5.20 -3.88 -22.63
C ASN A 93 -3.74 -4.36 -22.79
N ALA A 94 -2.83 -3.81 -21.97
CA ALA A 94 -1.42 -4.12 -22.08
C ALA A 94 -1.10 -5.54 -21.59
N LEU A 95 -0.12 -6.19 -22.23
CA LEU A 95 0.29 -7.56 -21.94
C LEU A 95 1.67 -7.62 -21.25
N PRO A 96 1.91 -8.59 -20.34
CA PRO A 96 0.96 -9.60 -19.84
C PRO A 96 -0.18 -8.96 -19.03
N ALA A 97 -1.33 -9.64 -18.96
CA ALA A 97 -2.41 -9.21 -18.08
C ALA A 97 -1.99 -9.44 -16.62
N ILE A 98 -2.35 -8.50 -15.75
CA ILE A 98 -2.14 -8.60 -14.30
C ILE A 98 -3.41 -9.21 -13.73
N ASP A 99 -3.29 -10.32 -13.02
CA ASP A 99 -4.44 -10.95 -12.39
C ASP A 99 -4.75 -10.36 -11.01
N ALA A 100 -5.82 -10.85 -10.37
CA ALA A 100 -6.26 -10.33 -9.08
C ALA A 100 -5.26 -10.62 -7.95
N ASP A 101 -4.51 -11.73 -8.03
CA ASP A 101 -3.52 -12.10 -7.02
C ASP A 101 -2.26 -11.24 -7.15
N ASP A 102 -1.81 -10.97 -8.38
CA ASP A 102 -0.72 -10.02 -8.66
C ASP A 102 -1.10 -8.60 -8.21
N PHE A 103 -2.33 -8.16 -8.47
CA PHE A 103 -2.80 -6.85 -8.01
C PHE A 103 -2.84 -6.78 -6.48
N ARG A 104 -3.36 -7.81 -5.82
CA ARG A 104 -3.36 -7.93 -4.36
C ARG A 104 -1.95 -7.86 -3.80
N GLN A 105 -1.01 -8.62 -4.36
CA GLN A 105 0.42 -8.59 -4.01
C GLN A 105 1.01 -7.19 -4.15
N ALA A 106 0.76 -6.52 -5.28
CA ALA A 106 1.29 -5.19 -5.56
C ALA A 106 0.80 -4.14 -4.54
N ILE A 107 -0.50 -4.14 -4.22
CA ILE A 107 -1.08 -3.23 -3.23
C ILE A 107 -0.53 -3.50 -1.83
N VAL A 108 -0.46 -4.77 -1.42
CA VAL A 108 0.06 -5.14 -0.10
C VAL A 108 1.54 -4.83 0.04
N ALA A 109 2.33 -5.03 -1.03
CA ALA A 109 3.74 -4.63 -1.06
C ALA A 109 3.90 -3.11 -0.92
N ALA A 110 3.08 -2.31 -1.62
CA ALA A 110 3.13 -0.85 -1.51
C ALA A 110 2.76 -0.36 -0.10
N LEU A 111 1.74 -0.95 0.53
CA LEU A 111 1.35 -0.63 1.91
C LEU A 111 2.46 -0.93 2.92
N PHE A 112 3.27 -1.95 2.67
CA PHE A 112 4.33 -2.38 3.59
C PHE A 112 5.73 -1.89 3.22
N HIS A 113 5.91 -1.11 2.16
CA HIS A 113 7.25 -0.82 1.65
C HIS A 113 8.13 -0.01 2.64
N ASP A 114 7.51 0.80 3.50
CA ASP A 114 8.21 1.68 4.47
C ASP A 114 8.22 1.18 5.92
N ILE A 115 7.60 0.03 6.23
CA ILE A 115 7.55 -0.46 7.63
C ILE A 115 8.94 -0.75 8.21
N GLY A 116 9.95 -0.91 7.37
CA GLY A 116 11.34 -1.06 7.76
C GLY A 116 11.91 0.17 8.48
N PHE A 117 11.27 1.34 8.40
CA PHE A 117 11.64 2.49 9.24
C PHE A 117 11.19 2.35 10.70
N LEU A 118 10.24 1.47 11.01
CA LEU A 118 9.77 1.26 12.38
C LEU A 118 10.92 0.81 13.27
N LYS A 119 11.09 1.49 14.40
CA LYS A 119 12.04 1.12 15.44
C LYS A 119 11.47 0.00 16.29
N GLU A 120 12.31 -0.94 16.70
CA GLU A 120 11.94 -1.93 17.72
C GLU A 120 11.67 -1.23 19.07
N ALA A 121 10.83 -1.81 19.92
CA ALA A 121 10.44 -1.24 21.20
C ALA A 121 11.63 -0.89 22.12
N GLY A 122 12.74 -1.64 22.02
CA GLY A 122 13.98 -1.40 22.78
C GLY A 122 14.95 -0.40 22.14
N ASP A 123 14.68 0.06 20.92
CA ASP A 123 15.58 0.94 20.18
C ASP A 123 15.33 2.42 20.52
N LEU A 124 16.07 2.94 21.49
CA LEU A 124 15.90 4.31 21.98
C LEU A 124 16.78 5.35 21.27
N ASP A 125 17.61 4.94 20.30
CA ASP A 125 18.57 5.82 19.65
C ASP A 125 18.00 6.47 18.38
N GLY A 126 18.06 7.80 18.31
CA GLY A 126 17.64 8.58 17.16
C GLY A 126 16.20 8.29 16.70
N SER A 127 15.92 8.64 15.45
CA SER A 127 14.69 8.25 14.75
C SER A 127 14.90 7.05 13.85
N GLY A 128 13.80 6.47 13.37
CA GLY A 128 13.78 5.38 12.40
C GLY A 128 14.50 5.73 11.10
N ALA A 129 14.66 7.02 10.78
CA ALA A 129 15.39 7.49 9.61
C ALA A 129 16.84 6.95 9.53
N LYS A 130 17.44 6.51 10.64
CA LYS A 130 18.73 5.81 10.63
C LYS A 130 18.74 4.52 9.80
N TYR A 131 17.56 3.95 9.53
CA TYR A 131 17.37 2.78 8.70
C TYR A 131 17.26 3.07 7.20
N THR A 132 17.45 4.31 6.75
CA THR A 132 17.31 4.70 5.32
C THR A 132 18.02 3.74 4.35
N HIS A 133 19.22 3.24 4.67
CA HIS A 133 19.96 2.35 3.77
C HIS A 133 19.60 0.86 3.89
N LEU A 134 18.72 0.49 4.83
CA LEU A 134 18.35 -0.88 5.15
C LEU A 134 16.82 -1.09 5.21
N HIS A 135 16.04 -0.01 5.07
CA HIS A 135 14.59 -0.05 5.31
C HIS A 135 13.90 -1.00 4.34
N GLU A 136 14.30 -1.07 3.07
CA GLU A 136 13.74 -2.01 2.09
C GLU A 136 13.87 -3.48 2.55
N ASP A 137 15.08 -3.89 2.92
CA ASP A 137 15.34 -5.26 3.40
C ASP A 137 14.62 -5.55 4.73
N ARG A 138 14.57 -4.57 5.63
CA ARG A 138 13.80 -4.65 6.88
C ARG A 138 12.29 -4.78 6.61
N SER A 139 11.75 -3.99 5.68
CA SER A 139 10.35 -4.06 5.26
C SER A 139 10.02 -5.44 4.71
N CYS A 140 10.89 -6.01 3.86
CA CYS A 140 10.71 -7.37 3.36
C CYS A 140 10.69 -8.41 4.48
N HIS A 141 11.62 -8.35 5.44
CA HIS A 141 11.64 -9.27 6.58
C HIS A 141 10.38 -9.14 7.46
N PHE A 142 9.94 -7.92 7.73
CA PHE A 142 8.75 -7.67 8.56
C PHE A 142 7.48 -8.13 7.85
N ALA A 143 7.31 -7.73 6.58
CA ALA A 143 6.17 -8.10 5.76
C ALA A 143 6.08 -9.62 5.63
N ARG A 144 7.18 -10.31 5.31
CA ARG A 144 7.21 -11.78 5.24
C ARG A 144 6.72 -12.41 6.55
N ALA A 145 7.32 -12.06 7.68
CA ALA A 145 6.96 -12.64 8.98
C ALA A 145 5.51 -12.33 9.41
N LEU A 146 4.95 -11.19 8.99
CA LEU A 146 3.56 -10.81 9.23
C LEU A 146 2.60 -11.60 8.32
N LEU A 147 2.91 -11.67 7.02
CA LEU A 147 2.06 -12.26 5.99
C LEU A 147 2.02 -13.79 6.09
N GLU A 148 3.14 -14.44 6.43
CA GLU A 148 3.20 -15.89 6.73
C GLU A 148 2.20 -16.26 7.84
N LYS A 149 2.14 -15.47 8.92
CA LYS A 149 1.18 -15.68 10.03
C LYS A 149 -0.28 -15.50 9.60
N ARG A 150 -0.52 -14.84 8.47
CA ARG A 150 -1.83 -14.64 7.85
C ARG A 150 -2.11 -15.62 6.71
N GLY A 151 -1.25 -16.62 6.53
CA GLY A 151 -1.43 -17.70 5.57
C GLY A 151 -1.03 -17.37 4.14
N TRP A 152 -0.23 -16.33 3.92
CA TRP A 152 0.38 -16.13 2.62
C TRP A 152 1.40 -17.23 2.33
N PRO A 153 1.49 -17.70 1.08
CA PRO A 153 2.51 -18.65 0.67
C PRO A 153 3.90 -18.00 0.67
N ASP A 154 4.93 -18.82 0.89
CA ASP A 154 6.36 -18.45 0.79
C ASP A 154 6.78 -18.06 -0.64
#